data_AF-A0A357L1D1-F1
#
_entry.id   AF-A0A357L1D1-F1
#
_cell.length_a   1.000
_cell.length_b   1.000
_cell.length_c   1.000
_cell.angle_alpha   90.00
_cell.angle_beta   90.00
_cell.angle_gamma   90.00
#
_symmetry.space_group_name_H-M   'P 1'
#
loop_
_entity.id
_entity.type
_entity.pdbx_description
1 polymer ?
#
loop_
_entity_poly.entity_id
_entity_poly.type
_entity_poly.pdbx_seq_one_letter_code
_entity_poly.pdbx_strand_id
1 'polypeptide(L)'
;QAEKALTEDQKSQIATLNAQLAALRRQLQSLQEALEAAEAKDKEQNAQIENLSQRLNAALARKVQELQEVRSRFFEALRTALAGRTDVKVVGDRFVLGSDVLFGSCSAALSEAGKLEL
;
A
#
# COMPACT_ATOMS: atom_id res chain seq x y z
N GLN A 1 35.30 68.72 -20.24
CA GLN A 1 35.76 67.71 -19.26
C GLN A 1 34.59 66.94 -18.65
N ALA A 2 33.46 67.58 -18.32
CA ALA A 2 32.24 66.91 -17.81
C ALA A 2 31.67 65.81 -18.72
N GLU A 3 31.70 66.00 -20.06
CA GLU A 3 31.17 65.04 -21.04
C GLU A 3 31.96 63.71 -21.06
N LYS A 4 33.28 63.77 -20.82
CA LYS A 4 34.13 62.56 -20.71
C LYS A 4 33.84 61.79 -19.42
N ALA A 5 33.64 62.49 -18.31
CA ALA A 5 33.30 61.87 -17.02
C ALA A 5 31.94 61.15 -17.05
N LEU A 6 30.92 61.78 -17.66
CA LEU A 6 29.60 61.16 -17.84
C LEU A 6 29.66 59.85 -18.67
N THR A 7 30.52 59.83 -19.69
CA THR A 7 30.72 58.65 -20.53
C THR A 7 31.45 57.53 -19.79
N GLU A 8 32.39 57.87 -18.91
CA GLU A 8 33.12 56.91 -18.08
C GLU A 8 32.20 56.23 -17.04
N ASP A 9 31.32 57.00 -16.41
CA ASP A 9 30.31 56.50 -15.47
C ASP A 9 29.30 55.57 -16.15
N GLN A 10 28.85 55.88 -17.36
CA GLN A 10 27.98 55.00 -18.14
C GLN A 10 28.68 53.67 -18.48
N LYS A 11 29.97 53.69 -18.82
CA LYS A 11 30.75 52.46 -19.07
C LYS A 11 30.88 51.61 -17.81
N SER A 12 31.12 52.22 -16.66
CA SER A 12 31.25 51.49 -15.38
C SER A 12 29.92 50.83 -14.97
N GLN A 13 28.79 51.50 -15.21
CA GLN A 13 27.45 50.94 -15.00
C GLN A 13 27.19 49.73 -15.91
N ILE A 14 27.50 49.84 -17.21
CA ILE A 14 27.35 48.73 -18.17
C ILE A 14 28.25 47.55 -17.78
N ALA A 15 29.48 47.80 -17.34
CA ALA A 15 30.40 46.76 -16.88
C ALA A 15 29.83 46.03 -15.64
N THR A 16 29.27 46.79 -14.70
CA THR A 16 28.64 46.23 -13.49
C THR A 16 27.42 45.37 -13.84
N LEU A 17 26.54 45.84 -14.72
CA LEU A 17 25.37 45.09 -15.18
C LEU A 17 25.77 43.80 -15.91
N ASN A 18 26.80 43.85 -16.75
CA ASN A 18 27.32 42.64 -17.41
C ASN A 18 27.89 41.63 -16.41
N ALA A 19 28.60 42.10 -15.37
CA ALA A 19 29.10 41.22 -14.31
C ALA A 19 27.94 40.58 -13.52
N GLN A 20 26.89 41.35 -13.21
CA GLN A 20 25.69 40.83 -12.54
C GLN A 20 24.93 39.83 -13.42
N LEU A 21 24.80 40.09 -14.72
CA LEU A 21 24.17 39.17 -15.68
C LEU A 21 24.97 37.86 -15.79
N ALA A 22 26.31 37.94 -15.82
CA ALA A 22 27.17 36.76 -15.81
C ALA A 22 27.03 35.95 -14.51
N ALA A 23 26.92 36.63 -13.36
CA ALA A 23 26.68 35.97 -12.08
C ALA A 23 25.31 35.26 -12.05
N LEU A 24 24.26 35.92 -12.53
CA LEU A 24 22.91 35.33 -12.60
C LEU A 24 22.87 34.12 -13.54
N ARG A 25 23.54 34.18 -14.69
CA ARG A 25 23.66 33.02 -15.60
C ARG A 25 24.33 31.82 -14.93
N ARG A 26 25.38 32.05 -14.13
CA ARG A 26 26.04 30.98 -13.35
C ARG A 26 25.11 30.40 -12.29
N GLN A 27 24.33 31.24 -11.60
CA GLN A 27 23.34 30.79 -10.63
C GLN A 27 22.24 29.94 -11.28
N LEU A 28 21.73 30.37 -12.44
CA LEU A 28 20.74 29.61 -13.21
C LEU A 28 21.31 28.27 -13.68
N GLN A 29 22.55 28.24 -14.17
CA GLN A 29 23.20 26.99 -14.55
C GLN A 29 23.33 26.03 -13.35
N SER A 30 23.77 26.53 -12.19
CA SER A 30 23.87 25.71 -10.98
C SER A 30 22.50 25.18 -10.52
N LEU A 31 21.44 25.98 -10.67
CA LEU A 31 20.09 25.53 -10.34
C LEU A 31 19.58 24.47 -11.33
N GLN A 32 19.89 24.64 -12.62
CA GLN A 32 19.55 23.68 -13.67
C GLN A 32 20.21 22.32 -13.38
N GLU A 33 21.50 22.32 -13.07
CA GLU A 33 22.26 21.10 -12.72
C GLU A 33 21.69 20.41 -11.47
N ALA A 34 21.32 21.18 -10.45
CA ALA A 34 20.69 20.66 -9.24
C ALA A 34 19.30 20.06 -9.52
N LEU A 35 18.51 20.71 -10.38
CA LEU A 35 17.19 20.23 -10.78
C LEU A 35 17.29 18.93 -11.58
N GLU A 36 18.20 18.85 -12.55
CA GLU A 36 18.43 17.64 -13.34
C GLU A 36 18.86 16.45 -12.46
N ALA A 37 19.73 16.69 -11.46
CA ALA A 37 20.12 15.68 -10.50
C ALA A 37 18.96 15.20 -9.62
N ALA A 38 18.08 16.12 -9.20
CA ALA A 38 16.89 15.79 -8.42
C ALA A 38 15.89 14.97 -9.26
N GLU A 39 15.61 15.38 -10.49
CA GLU A 39 14.71 14.66 -11.40
C GLU A 39 15.22 13.24 -11.73
N ALA A 40 16.53 13.08 -11.91
CA ALA A 40 17.13 11.76 -12.13
C ALA A 40 16.92 10.84 -10.92
N LYS A 41 17.12 11.37 -9.70
CA LYS A 41 16.89 10.64 -8.45
C LYS A 41 15.42 10.29 -8.25
N ASP A 42 14.51 11.20 -8.54
CA ASP A 42 13.07 10.97 -8.41
C ASP A 42 12.59 9.87 -9.36
N LYS A 43 13.11 9.83 -10.60
CA LYS A 43 12.84 8.74 -11.55
C LYS A 43 13.31 7.40 -11.03
N GLU A 44 14.52 7.33 -10.46
CA GLU A 44 15.05 6.10 -9.87
C GLU A 44 14.18 5.64 -8.68
N GLN A 45 13.81 6.56 -7.78
CA GLN A 45 12.97 6.26 -6.63
C GLN A 45 11.58 5.79 -7.03
N ASN A 46 10.96 6.41 -8.04
CA ASN A 46 9.66 5.98 -8.55
C ASN A 46 9.71 4.57 -9.12
N ALA A 47 10.75 4.24 -9.91
CA ALA A 47 10.95 2.88 -10.40
C ALA A 47 11.13 1.85 -9.26
N GLN A 48 11.85 2.23 -8.19
CA GLN A 48 11.98 1.39 -7.00
C GLN A 48 10.64 1.20 -6.26
N ILE A 49 9.84 2.26 -6.11
CA ILE A 49 8.52 2.20 -5.47
C ILE A 49 7.58 1.28 -6.26
N GLU A 50 7.55 1.39 -7.59
CA GLU A 50 6.76 0.52 -8.44
C GLU A 50 7.17 -0.94 -8.29
N ASN A 51 8.47 -1.24 -8.31
CA ASN A 51 8.98 -2.60 -8.11
C ASN A 51 8.59 -3.17 -6.74
N LEU A 52 8.74 -2.38 -5.67
CA LEU A 52 8.37 -2.78 -4.32
C LEU A 52 6.86 -3.04 -4.20
N SER A 53 6.05 -2.17 -4.80
CA SER A 53 4.58 -2.32 -4.81
C SER A 53 4.15 -3.60 -5.52
N GLN A 54 4.75 -3.91 -6.68
CA GLN A 54 4.50 -5.16 -7.40
C GLN A 54 4.89 -6.39 -6.56
N ARG A 55 6.06 -6.35 -5.91
CA ARG A 55 6.52 -7.45 -5.04
C ARG A 55 5.62 -7.64 -3.83
N LEU A 56 5.17 -6.55 -3.22
CA LEU A 56 4.25 -6.59 -2.08
C LEU A 56 2.90 -7.19 -2.50
N ASN A 57 2.34 -6.74 -3.61
CA ASN A 57 1.08 -7.27 -4.14
C ASN A 57 1.19 -8.76 -4.48
N ALA A 58 2.31 -9.20 -5.07
CA ALA A 58 2.56 -10.61 -5.35
C ALA A 58 2.67 -11.44 -4.06
N ALA A 59 3.36 -10.93 -3.03
CA ALA A 59 3.46 -11.59 -1.73
C ALA A 59 2.10 -11.68 -1.03
N LEU A 60 1.29 -10.62 -1.10
CA LEU A 60 -0.05 -10.58 -0.53
C LEU A 60 -0.98 -11.57 -1.23
N ALA A 61 -0.94 -11.65 -2.57
CA ALA A 61 -1.70 -12.63 -3.34
C ALA A 61 -1.35 -14.08 -2.92
N ARG A 62 -0.06 -14.38 -2.75
CA ARG A 62 0.39 -15.70 -2.25
C ARG A 62 -0.13 -15.99 -0.86
N LYS A 63 -0.11 -15.01 0.05
CA LYS A 63 -0.63 -15.17 1.42
C LYS A 63 -2.14 -15.39 1.44
N VAL A 64 -2.89 -14.69 0.60
CA VAL A 64 -4.34 -14.93 0.45
C VAL A 64 -4.61 -16.33 -0.06
N GLN A 65 -3.85 -16.82 -1.04
CA GLN A 65 -3.96 -18.20 -1.54
C GLN A 65 -3.65 -19.23 -0.45
N GLU A 66 -2.54 -19.07 0.28
CA GLU A 66 -2.16 -19.94 1.39
C GLU A 66 -3.26 -20.01 2.45
N LEU A 67 -3.84 -18.87 2.84
CA LEU A 67 -4.95 -18.82 3.79
C LEU A 67 -6.21 -19.51 3.26
N GLN A 68 -6.53 -19.36 1.98
CA GLN A 68 -7.68 -20.04 1.38
C GLN A 68 -7.48 -21.57 1.32
N GLU A 69 -6.27 -22.03 0.99
CA GLU A 69 -5.93 -23.46 0.99
C GLU A 69 -6.00 -24.05 2.40
N VAL A 70 -5.41 -23.39 3.39
CA VAL A 70 -5.47 -23.82 4.80
C VAL A 70 -6.92 -23.89 5.27
N ARG A 71 -7.73 -22.86 4.96
CA ARG A 71 -9.16 -22.84 5.28
C ARG A 71 -9.90 -24.01 4.64
N SER A 72 -9.65 -24.31 3.37
CA SER A 72 -10.28 -25.44 2.66
C SER A 72 -9.88 -26.79 3.27
N ARG A 73 -8.60 -27.00 3.58
CA ARG A 73 -8.11 -28.22 4.24
C ARG A 73 -8.72 -28.39 5.62
N PHE A 74 -8.84 -27.30 6.39
CA PHE A 74 -9.48 -27.32 7.70
C PHE A 74 -10.95 -27.75 7.60
N PHE A 75 -11.71 -27.18 6.66
CA PHE A 75 -13.11 -27.56 6.45
C PHE A 75 -13.27 -29.01 6.01
N GLU A 76 -12.39 -29.52 5.16
CA GLU A 76 -12.44 -30.92 4.73
C GLU A 76 -12.12 -31.88 5.89
N ALA A 77 -11.14 -31.54 6.72
CA ALA A 77 -10.82 -32.29 7.93
C ALA A 77 -12.01 -32.29 8.92
N LEU A 78 -12.64 -31.13 9.12
CA LEU A 78 -13.78 -30.99 10.02
C LEU A 78 -15.03 -31.70 9.48
N ARG A 79 -15.26 -31.66 8.17
CA ARG A 79 -16.31 -32.43 7.49
C ARG A 79 -16.12 -33.92 7.69
N THR A 80 -14.88 -34.40 7.56
CA THR A 80 -14.54 -35.82 7.76
C THR A 80 -14.75 -36.24 9.21
N ALA A 81 -14.33 -35.42 10.18
CA ALA A 81 -14.54 -35.69 11.61
C ALA A 81 -16.03 -35.73 11.99
N LEU A 82 -16.86 -34.92 11.33
CA LEU A 82 -18.30 -34.81 11.57
C LEU A 82 -19.15 -35.68 10.64
N ALA A 83 -18.56 -36.44 9.71
CA ALA A 83 -19.28 -37.20 8.68
C ALA A 83 -20.21 -38.30 9.21
N GLY A 84 -20.08 -38.68 10.49
CA GLY A 84 -20.95 -39.65 11.16
C GLY A 84 -22.11 -39.05 11.96
N ARG A 85 -22.26 -37.72 11.97
CA ARG A 85 -23.21 -36.98 12.80
C ARG A 85 -24.38 -36.43 11.96
N THR A 86 -25.57 -37.01 12.11
CA THR A 86 -26.79 -36.61 11.38
C THR A 86 -27.42 -35.31 11.88
N ASP A 87 -26.96 -34.81 13.03
CA ASP A 87 -27.36 -33.58 13.71
C ASP A 87 -26.71 -32.30 13.16
N VAL A 88 -25.66 -32.44 12.33
CA VAL A 88 -24.88 -31.29 11.80
C VAL A 88 -25.07 -31.17 10.28
N LYS A 89 -25.58 -30.01 9.82
CA LYS A 89 -25.66 -29.66 8.40
C LYS A 89 -24.61 -28.62 8.04
N VAL A 90 -23.91 -28.83 6.93
CA VAL A 90 -22.89 -27.90 6.42
C VAL A 90 -23.53 -26.97 5.38
N VAL A 91 -23.46 -25.65 5.59
CA VAL A 91 -23.92 -24.63 4.63
C VAL A 91 -22.77 -23.67 4.35
N GLY A 92 -22.11 -23.83 3.19
CA GLY A 92 -20.93 -23.05 2.85
C GLY A 92 -19.77 -23.34 3.79
N ASP A 93 -19.38 -22.37 4.61
CA ASP A 93 -18.30 -22.44 5.61
C ASP A 93 -18.81 -22.56 7.06
N ARG A 94 -20.13 -22.71 7.24
CA ARG A 94 -20.78 -22.70 8.55
C ARG A 94 -21.44 -24.05 8.85
N PHE A 95 -21.27 -24.49 10.10
CA PHE A 95 -21.93 -25.66 10.66
C PHE A 95 -23.22 -25.22 11.33
N VAL A 96 -24.35 -25.66 10.77
CA VAL A 96 -25.67 -25.40 11.32
C VAL A 96 -26.12 -26.66 12.04
N LEU A 97 -26.20 -26.58 13.36
CA LEU A 97 -26.79 -27.61 14.21
C LEU A 97 -28.31 -27.53 14.06
N GLY A 98 -28.97 -28.67 13.86
CA GLY A 98 -30.43 -28.71 13.85
C GLY A 98 -30.99 -28.15 15.16
N SER A 99 -31.91 -27.17 15.08
CA SER A 99 -32.49 -26.50 16.25
C SER A 99 -33.11 -27.47 17.26
N ASP A 100 -33.53 -28.65 16.78
CA ASP A 100 -34.15 -29.73 17.57
C ASP A 100 -33.17 -30.45 18.52
N VAL A 101 -31.86 -30.23 18.36
CA VAL A 101 -30.81 -30.87 19.17
C VAL A 101 -30.46 -29.99 20.38
N LEU A 102 -30.35 -28.68 20.16
CA LEU A 102 -29.98 -27.73 21.20
C LEU A 102 -31.19 -27.26 22.02
N PHE A 103 -32.40 -27.27 21.45
CA PHE A 103 -33.60 -26.73 22.08
C PHE A 103 -34.79 -27.67 21.92
N GLY A 104 -35.65 -27.75 22.92
CA GLY A 104 -36.95 -28.44 22.79
C GLY A 104 -37.89 -27.68 21.84
N SER A 105 -38.89 -28.36 21.29
CA SER A 105 -39.94 -27.75 20.46
C SER A 105 -40.57 -26.55 21.19
N CYS A 106 -40.45 -25.36 20.58
CA CYS A 106 -40.89 -24.07 21.15
C CYS A 106 -40.18 -23.60 22.44
N SER A 107 -38.94 -24.00 22.68
CA SER A 107 -38.14 -23.50 23.82
C SER A 107 -36.89 -22.75 23.37
N ALA A 108 -36.50 -21.71 24.11
CA ALA A 108 -35.21 -21.02 23.97
C ALA A 108 -34.17 -21.49 25.02
N ALA A 109 -34.55 -22.44 25.88
CA ALA A 109 -33.67 -23.03 26.87
C ALA A 109 -32.94 -24.25 26.30
N LEU A 110 -31.63 -24.34 26.54
CA LEU A 110 -30.80 -25.46 26.09
C LEU A 110 -31.33 -26.78 26.67
N SER A 111 -31.51 -27.79 25.82
CA SER A 111 -31.89 -29.14 26.23
C SER A 111 -30.78 -29.80 27.06
N GLU A 112 -31.10 -30.78 27.88
CA GLU A 112 -30.08 -31.52 28.66
C GLU A 112 -29.05 -32.21 27.75
N ALA A 113 -29.45 -32.64 26.54
CA ALA A 113 -28.54 -33.15 25.52
C ALA A 113 -27.65 -32.04 24.93
N GLY A 114 -28.19 -30.84 24.70
CA GLY A 114 -27.44 -29.69 24.18
C GLY A 114 -26.38 -29.14 25.15
N LYS A 115 -26.53 -29.38 26.46
CA LYS A 115 -25.53 -29.01 27.48
C LYS A 115 -24.32 -29.95 27.53
N LEU A 116 -24.44 -31.17 27.01
CA LEU A 116 -23.37 -32.18 26.96
C LEU A 116 -22.47 -32.06 25.72
N GLU A 117 -22.87 -31.28 24.72
CA GLU A 117 -22.24 -31.14 23.39
C GLU A 117 -21.44 -29.84 23.19
N LEU A 118 -21.37 -28.99 24.21
CA LEU A 118 -20.61 -27.72 24.25
C LEU A 118 -19.31 -27.89 25.05
#